data_AF-A0A916UP28-F1
#
_entry.id   AF-A0A916UP28-F1
#
_cell.length_a   1.000
_cell.length_b   1.000
_cell.length_c   1.000
_cell.angle_alpha   90.00
_cell.angle_beta   90.00
_cell.angle_gamma   90.00
#
_symmetry.space_group_name_H-M   'P 1'
#
loop_
_entity.id
_entity.type
_entity.pdbx_description
1 polymer ?
#
loop_
_entity_poly.entity_id
_entity_poly.type
_entity_poly.pdbx_seq_one_letter_code
_entity_poly.pdbx_strand_id
1 'polypeptide(L)'
;MSTLFIIFLVLAAATTALFFAGYARGVRIALASYADDRVEVDDSGDLSTYWWPIALAVLGAAMIIALVGVSPVFIYVAPLLALITAAGNGLAFFIDDDATGAE
;
A
#
# COMPACT_ATOMS: atom_id res chain seq x y z
N MET A 1 -4.75 -29.43 0.03
CA MET A 1 -4.36 -28.01 0.22
C MET A 1 -2.86 -27.97 0.35
N SER A 2 -2.14 -27.19 -0.46
CA SER A 2 -0.69 -27.08 -0.35
C SER A 2 -0.30 -26.13 0.79
N THR A 3 0.83 -26.36 1.44
CA THR A 3 1.36 -25.50 2.51
C THR A 3 1.51 -24.05 2.05
N LEU A 4 1.95 -23.83 0.81
CA LEU A 4 2.07 -22.50 0.21
C LEU A 4 0.73 -21.77 0.10
N PHE A 5 -0.33 -22.49 -0.29
CA PHE A 5 -1.66 -21.89 -0.36
C PHE A 5 -2.14 -21.40 1.01
N ILE A 6 -1.92 -22.20 2.06
CA ILE A 6 -2.30 -21.83 3.44
C ILE A 6 -1.51 -20.59 3.88
N ILE A 7 -0.21 -20.54 3.61
CA ILE A 7 0.64 -19.38 3.96
C ILE A 7 0.12 -18.11 3.28
N PHE A 8 -0.09 -18.13 1.96
CA PHE A 8 -0.60 -16.97 1.24
C PHE A 8 -1.99 -16.55 1.70
N LEU A 9 -2.86 -17.52 2.02
CA LEU A 9 -4.20 -17.23 2.51
C LEU A 9 -4.18 -16.52 3.87
N VAL A 10 -3.37 -17.01 4.81
CA VAL A 10 -3.25 -16.41 6.15
C VAL A 10 -2.63 -15.02 6.06
N LEU A 11 -1.56 -14.87 5.26
CA LEU A 11 -0.94 -13.57 5.05
C LEU A 11 -1.91 -12.59 4.39
N ALA A 12 -2.65 -13.02 3.36
CA ALA A 12 -3.65 -12.18 2.70
C ALA A 12 -4.73 -11.72 3.68
N ALA A 13 -5.29 -12.63 4.46
CA ALA A 13 -6.27 -12.28 5.49
C ALA A 13 -5.72 -11.25 6.49
N ALA A 14 -4.48 -11.44 6.96
CA ALA A 14 -3.83 -10.53 7.90
C ALA A 14 -3.57 -9.15 7.29
N THR A 15 -2.99 -9.08 6.08
CA THR A 15 -2.69 -7.80 5.42
C THR A 15 -3.96 -7.07 5.01
N THR A 16 -5.00 -7.79 4.61
CA THR A 16 -6.31 -7.19 4.30
C THR A 16 -6.93 -6.61 5.56
N ALA A 17 -6.92 -7.33 6.68
CA ALA A 17 -7.41 -6.81 7.95
C ALA A 17 -6.64 -5.56 8.40
N LEU A 18 -5.31 -5.57 8.25
CA LEU A 18 -4.46 -4.43 8.55
C LEU A 18 -4.78 -3.21 7.67
N PHE A 19 -4.93 -3.43 6.36
CA PHE A 19 -5.32 -2.38 5.41
C PHE A 19 -6.68 -1.79 5.76
N PHE A 20 -7.69 -2.62 6.03
CA PHE A 20 -9.01 -2.14 6.44
C PHE A 20 -8.98 -1.36 7.74
N ALA A 21 -8.20 -1.81 8.73
CA ALA A 21 -8.06 -1.11 10.01
C ALA A 21 -7.40 0.26 9.82
N GLY A 22 -6.31 0.34 9.03
CA GLY A 22 -5.64 1.59 8.69
C GLY A 22 -6.55 2.54 7.93
N TYR A 23 -7.22 2.05 6.88
CA TYR A 23 -8.16 2.84 6.09
C TYR A 23 -9.32 3.37 6.94
N ALA A 24 -9.93 2.54 7.79
CA ALA A 24 -11.00 2.97 8.68
C ALA A 24 -10.53 4.04 9.68
N ARG A 25 -9.29 3.94 10.17
CA ARG A 25 -8.67 4.97 11.03
C ARG A 25 -8.47 6.27 10.24
N GLY A 26 -7.84 6.21 9.07
CA GLY A 26 -7.58 7.37 8.22
C GLY A 26 -8.86 8.11 7.83
N VAL A 27 -9.92 7.38 7.44
CA VAL A 27 -11.24 7.97 7.15
C VAL A 27 -11.83 8.67 8.36
N ARG A 28 -11.73 8.08 9.57
CA ARG A 28 -12.23 8.72 10.79
C ARG A 28 -11.46 10.01 11.12
N ILE A 29 -10.14 10.00 10.95
CA ILE A 29 -9.29 11.19 11.17
C ILE A 29 -9.65 12.28 10.15
N ALA A 30 -9.75 11.94 8.88
CA ALA A 30 -10.13 12.88 7.82
C ALA A 30 -11.52 13.49 8.06
N LEU A 31 -12.50 12.69 8.46
CA LEU A 31 -13.85 13.17 8.80
C LEU A 31 -13.85 14.07 10.04
N ALA A 32 -13.03 13.78 11.06
CA ALA A 32 -12.89 14.63 12.23
C ALA A 32 -12.22 15.97 11.89
N SER A 33 -11.23 15.95 11.00
CA SER A 33 -10.49 17.13 10.54
C SER A 33 -11.31 18.03 9.62
N TYR A 34 -12.35 17.50 8.97
CA TYR A 34 -13.27 18.26 8.12
C TYR A 34 -14.08 19.32 8.87
N ALA A 35 -14.14 19.24 10.21
CA ALA A 35 -14.78 20.26 11.04
C ALA A 35 -13.85 21.44 11.40
N ASP A 36 -12.57 21.36 11.03
CA ASP A 36 -11.57 22.40 11.27
C ASP A 36 -11.19 23.06 9.93
N ASP A 37 -11.71 24.27 9.68
CA ASP A 37 -11.48 25.08 8.48
C ASP A 37 -9.99 25.50 8.28
N ARG A 38 -9.07 25.05 9.14
CA ARG A 38 -7.64 25.37 9.09
C ARG A 38 -6.78 24.38 8.33
N VAL A 39 -7.34 23.24 7.92
CA VAL A 39 -6.61 22.24 7.13
C VAL A 39 -6.65 22.65 5.65
N GLU A 40 -5.76 23.55 5.26
CA GLU A 40 -5.48 23.77 3.84
C GLU A 40 -4.85 22.50 3.28
N VAL A 41 -5.58 21.81 2.41
CA VAL A 41 -5.04 20.69 1.63
C VAL A 41 -4.08 21.28 0.61
N ASP A 42 -2.79 21.28 0.93
CA ASP A 42 -1.74 21.64 -0.03
C ASP A 42 -1.58 20.52 -1.07
N ASP A 43 -2.48 20.49 -2.05
CA ASP A 43 -2.43 19.60 -3.21
C ASP A 43 -1.38 20.03 -4.25
N SER A 44 -0.52 21.02 -3.94
CA SER A 44 0.50 21.54 -4.88
C SER A 44 1.75 20.66 -4.99
N GLY A 45 1.77 19.50 -4.34
CA GLY A 45 2.85 18.53 -4.41
C GLY A 45 3.29 18.27 -5.85
N ASP A 46 4.56 18.58 -6.15
CA ASP A 46 5.11 18.51 -7.49
C ASP A 46 5.00 17.07 -8.04
N LEU A 47 4.03 16.87 -8.94
CA LEU A 47 3.77 15.60 -9.63
C LEU A 47 5.01 15.08 -10.37
N SER A 48 5.98 15.95 -10.69
CA SER A 48 7.26 15.55 -11.25
C SER A 48 8.11 14.72 -10.27
N THR A 49 7.82 14.72 -8.97
CA THR A 49 8.54 13.89 -8.00
C THR A 49 8.21 12.40 -8.16
N TYR A 50 7.04 12.07 -8.71
CA TYR A 50 6.53 10.68 -8.74
C TYR A 50 6.80 9.92 -10.05
N TRP A 51 7.35 10.55 -11.10
CA TRP A 51 7.55 9.87 -12.38
C TRP A 51 8.51 8.67 -12.27
N TRP A 52 9.54 8.77 -11.43
CA TRP A 52 10.55 7.72 -11.26
C TRP A 52 9.99 6.49 -10.53
N PRO A 53 9.29 6.61 -9.39
CA PRO A 53 8.56 5.51 -8.77
C PRO A 53 7.60 4.81 -9.73
N ILE A 54 6.86 5.57 -10.54
CA ILE A 54 5.92 5.03 -11.53
C ILE A 54 6.67 4.22 -12.60
N ALA A 55 7.76 4.77 -13.16
CA ALA A 55 8.57 4.07 -14.15
C ALA A 55 9.15 2.76 -13.60
N LEU A 56 9.67 2.77 -12.37
CA LEU A 56 10.16 1.56 -11.71
C LEU A 56 9.06 0.53 -11.47
N ALA A 57 7.85 0.94 -11.07
CA ALA A 57 6.73 0.03 -10.87
C ALA A 57 6.32 -0.64 -12.19
N VAL A 58 6.26 0.11 -13.29
CA VAL A 58 5.95 -0.42 -14.63
C VAL A 58 7.02 -1.40 -15.10
N LEU A 59 8.30 -1.04 -14.97
CA LEU A 59 9.42 -1.91 -15.35
C LEU A 59 9.45 -3.19 -14.49
N GLY A 60 9.21 -3.06 -13.19
CA GLY A 60 9.11 -4.20 -12.27
C GLY A 60 7.98 -5.15 -12.66
N ALA A 61 6.79 -4.62 -12.96
CA ALA A 61 5.65 -5.41 -13.42
C ALA A 61 5.97 -6.15 -14.73
N ALA A 62 6.53 -5.45 -15.72
CA ALA A 62 6.91 -6.05 -17.00
C ALA A 62 7.94 -7.18 -16.82
N MET A 63 8.94 -6.97 -15.96
CA MET A 63 9.96 -7.98 -15.65
C MET A 63 9.35 -9.22 -15.00
N ILE A 64 8.43 -9.06 -14.04
CA ILE A 64 7.77 -10.18 -13.36
C ILE A 64 6.95 -11.00 -14.36
N ILE A 65 6.18 -10.34 -15.24
CA ILE A 65 5.41 -11.00 -16.28
C ILE A 65 6.32 -11.78 -17.23
N ALA A 66 7.44 -11.20 -17.66
CA ALA A 66 8.41 -11.88 -18.51
C ALA A 66 9.03 -13.11 -17.81
N LEU A 67 9.37 -12.99 -16.52
CA LEU A 67 9.97 -14.06 -15.74
C LEU A 67 9.03 -15.25 -15.52
N VAL A 68 7.71 -15.04 -15.46
CA VAL A 68 6.72 -16.13 -15.43
C VAL A 68 6.85 -17.05 -16.64
N GLY A 69 7.22 -16.52 -17.81
CA GLY A 69 7.48 -17.32 -19.01
C GLY A 69 8.77 -18.16 -18.94
N VAL A 70 9.69 -17.83 -18.02
CA VAL A 70 10.97 -18.53 -17.82
C VAL A 70 10.85 -19.61 -16.73
N SER A 71 10.15 -19.31 -15.64
CA SER A 71 9.93 -20.27 -14.55
C SER A 71 8.56 -20.08 -13.89
N PRO A 72 7.82 -21.17 -13.62
CA PRO A 72 6.51 -21.09 -12.97
C PRO A 72 6.58 -20.58 -11.53
N VAL A 73 7.76 -20.56 -10.90
CA VAL A 73 7.95 -20.03 -9.52
C VAL A 73 7.62 -18.53 -9.45
N PHE A 74 7.79 -17.79 -10.55
CA PHE A 74 7.54 -16.34 -10.56
C PHE A 74 6.05 -15.97 -10.44
N ILE A 75 5.13 -16.93 -10.60
CA ILE A 75 3.69 -16.73 -10.33
C ILE A 75 3.46 -16.27 -8.89
N TYR A 76 4.31 -16.66 -7.94
CA TYR A 76 4.18 -16.27 -6.54
C TYR A 76 4.67 -14.84 -6.23
N VAL A 77 5.34 -14.17 -7.16
CA VAL A 77 5.82 -12.80 -6.94
C VAL A 77 4.66 -11.80 -6.94
N ALA A 78 3.68 -11.98 -7.82
CA ALA A 78 2.50 -11.12 -7.87
C ALA A 78 1.70 -11.10 -6.55
N PRO A 79 1.29 -12.24 -5.96
CA PRO A 79 0.61 -12.23 -4.67
C PRO A 79 1.51 -11.71 -3.55
N LEU A 80 2.82 -12.01 -3.55
CA LEU A 80 3.75 -11.45 -2.57
C LEU A 80 3.79 -9.91 -2.61
N LEU A 81 3.88 -9.31 -3.81
CA LEU A 81 3.86 -7.86 -3.96
C LEU A 81 2.52 -7.26 -3.50
N ALA A 82 1.40 -7.90 -3.82
CA ALA A 82 0.09 -7.43 -3.36
C ALA A 82 0.00 -7.40 -1.82
N LEU A 83 0.54 -8.41 -1.14
CA LEU A 83 0.62 -8.46 0.33
C LEU A 83 1.46 -7.31 0.90
N ILE A 84 2.65 -7.08 0.33
CA ILE A 84 3.56 -6.02 0.76
C ILE A 84 2.90 -4.65 0.57
N THR A 85 2.27 -4.41 -0.57
CA THR A 85 1.56 -3.14 -0.85
C THR A 85 0.40 -2.93 0.11
N ALA A 86 -0.43 -3.96 0.34
CA ALA A 86 -1.55 -3.87 1.28
C ALA A 86 -1.08 -3.59 2.71
N ALA A 87 -0.03 -4.27 3.16
CA ALA A 87 0.58 -4.05 4.46
C ALA A 87 1.18 -2.65 4.60
N GLY A 88 1.96 -2.21 3.60
CA GLY A 88 2.59 -0.89 3.59
C GLY A 88 1.57 0.24 3.62
N ASN A 89 0.57 0.19 2.74
CA ASN A 89 -0.51 1.18 2.72
C ASN A 89 -1.33 1.15 4.02
N GLY A 90 -1.61 -0.03 4.57
CA GLY A 90 -2.30 -0.17 5.85
C GLY A 90 -1.52 0.47 6.99
N LEU A 91 -0.21 0.21 7.08
CA LEU A 91 0.68 0.76 8.10
C LEU A 91 0.88 2.26 7.97
N ALA A 92 0.89 2.82 6.75
CA ALA A 92 1.03 4.25 6.53
C ALA A 92 -0.01 5.06 7.31
N PHE A 93 -1.27 4.61 7.32
CA PHE A 93 -2.35 5.22 8.11
C PHE A 93 -2.15 5.16 9.64
N PHE A 94 -1.22 4.34 10.14
CA PHE A 94 -0.87 4.30 11.56
C PHE A 94 0.37 5.10 11.92
N ILE A 95 1.25 5.37 10.94
CA ILE A 95 2.49 6.12 11.14
C ILE A 95 2.24 7.63 11.05
N ASP A 96 1.15 8.06 10.41
CA ASP A 96 0.74 9.46 10.25
C ASP A 96 0.26 10.17 11.54
N ASP A 97 0.68 9.66 12.71
CA ASP A 97 0.28 10.17 14.03
C ASP A 97 0.97 11.50 14.42
N ASP A 98 1.93 11.99 13.63
CA ASP A 98 2.67 13.23 13.92
C ASP A 98 2.29 14.43 13.03
N ALA A 99 1.34 14.31 12.09
CA ALA A 99 0.85 15.48 11.32
C ALA A 99 -0.12 16.39 12.12
N THR A 100 -0.32 16.10 13.42
CA THR A 100 -0.99 16.99 14.39
C THR A 100 -0.10 17.33 15.58
N GLY A 101 1.23 17.15 15.45
CA GLY A 101 2.23 17.50 16.44
C GLY A 101 3.01 18.76 16.06
N ALA A 102 2.53 19.91 16.53
CA ALA A 102 3.28 21.11 16.90
C ALA A 102 4.42 21.59 15.98
N GLU A 103 4.12 22.62 15.17
CA GLU A 103 4.80 23.93 15.24
C GLU A 103 3.78 25.06 15.14
#